data_AF-A0A2R6C6C7-F1
#
_entry.id   AF-A0A2R6C6C7-F1
#
_cell.length_a   1.000
_cell.length_b   1.000
_cell.length_c   1.000
_cell.angle_alpha   90.00
_cell.angle_beta   90.00
_cell.angle_gamma   90.00
#
_symmetry.space_group_name_H-M   'P 1'
#
loop_
_entity.id
_entity.type
_entity.pdbx_description
1 polymer ?
#
loop_
_entity_poly.entity_id
_entity_poly.type
_entity_poly.pdbx_seq_one_letter_code
_entity_poly.pdbx_strand_id
1 'polypeptide(L)'
;METASIIASKLGIDVTVEHRLREVELGELAGRSYVEIRSSDPFWYREYFTDEQKYGVEKFSDLMQRVVKFVEELASAGRRRVVLVTHLEPIRALVAAALGTHGEWIRRIRINNASITVLGYSAGSLRLYCVNWLPLKDYSECQGL
;
A
#
# COMPACT_ATOMS: atom_id res chain seq x y z
N MET A 1 -1.50 -9.40 10.05
CA MET A 1 -0.66 -10.06 11.08
C MET A 1 -0.14 -11.41 10.61
N GLU A 2 -1.00 -12.32 10.17
CA GLU A 2 -0.61 -13.68 9.73
C GLU A 2 0.58 -13.71 8.76
N THR A 3 0.54 -12.94 7.67
CA THR A 3 1.64 -12.85 6.70
C THR A 3 2.96 -12.40 7.35
N ALA A 4 2.91 -11.41 8.24
CA ALA A 4 4.09 -10.91 8.95
C ALA A 4 4.68 -11.98 9.88
N SER A 5 3.83 -12.72 10.60
CA SER A 5 4.25 -13.80 11.48
C SER A 5 4.93 -14.95 10.73
N ILE A 6 4.41 -15.32 9.54
CA ILE A 6 5.05 -16.34 8.69
C ILE A 6 6.44 -15.89 8.24
N ILE A 7 6.58 -14.64 7.79
CA ILE A 7 7.87 -14.08 7.37
C ILE A 7 8.84 -14.01 8.55
N ALA A 8 8.38 -13.48 9.69
CA ALA A 8 9.17 -13.32 10.90
C ALA A 8 9.71 -14.65 11.44
N SER A 9 8.86 -15.68 11.49
CA SER A 9 9.26 -17.03 11.89
C SER A 9 10.35 -17.61 10.99
N LYS A 10 10.27 -17.38 9.66
CA LYS A 10 11.31 -17.84 8.72
C LYS A 10 12.61 -17.06 8.83
N LEU A 11 12.56 -15.78 9.17
CA LEU A 11 13.73 -14.91 9.25
C LEU A 11 14.36 -14.84 10.65
N GLY A 12 13.68 -15.36 11.69
CA GLY A 12 14.13 -15.27 13.08
C GLY A 12 14.14 -13.83 13.61
N ILE A 13 13.14 -13.04 13.25
CA ILE A 13 13.00 -11.63 13.66
C ILE A 13 11.67 -11.39 14.38
N ASP A 14 11.59 -10.31 15.15
CA ASP A 14 10.36 -9.89 15.80
C ASP A 14 9.43 -9.10 14.87
N VAL A 15 8.13 -9.16 15.13
CA VAL A 15 7.11 -8.36 14.46
C VAL A 15 6.72 -7.18 15.34
N THR A 16 6.84 -5.97 14.80
CA THR A 16 6.30 -4.75 15.41
C THR A 16 5.07 -4.29 14.64
N VAL A 17 3.97 -4.02 15.35
CA VAL A 17 2.76 -3.44 14.75
C VAL A 17 2.96 -1.94 14.57
N GLU A 18 2.68 -1.45 13.37
CA GLU A 18 2.72 -0.03 13.05
C GLU A 18 1.37 0.41 12.46
N HIS A 19 0.64 1.22 13.21
CA HIS A 19 -0.68 1.71 12.81
C HIS A 19 -0.65 2.55 11.52
N ARG A 20 0.46 3.25 11.23
CA ARG A 20 0.62 4.02 9.98
C ARG A 20 0.72 3.16 8.73
N LEU A 21 0.78 1.84 8.85
CA LEU A 21 0.73 0.90 7.73
C LEU A 21 -0.67 0.29 7.52
N ARG A 22 -1.70 0.73 8.27
CA ARG A 22 -3.06 0.23 8.06
C ARG A 22 -3.59 0.60 6.67
N GLU A 23 -4.54 -0.18 6.17
CA GLU A 23 -5.29 0.17 4.95
C GLU A 23 -6.05 1.49 5.14
N VAL A 24 -6.43 2.10 4.03
CA VAL A 24 -7.21 3.34 4.01
C VAL A 24 -8.55 3.18 4.75
N GLU A 25 -8.96 4.23 5.48
CA GLU A 25 -10.32 4.27 6.04
C GLU A 25 -11.35 4.49 4.93
N LEU A 26 -12.40 3.68 4.91
CA LEU A 26 -13.45 3.72 3.90
C LEU A 26 -14.69 4.51 4.33
N GLY A 27 -14.70 5.07 5.54
CA GLY A 27 -15.83 5.81 6.08
C GLY A 27 -17.13 5.00 6.04
N GLU A 28 -18.19 5.55 5.44
CA GLU A 28 -19.51 4.91 5.29
C GLU A 28 -19.51 3.64 4.43
N LEU A 29 -18.44 3.40 3.66
CA LEU A 29 -18.27 2.18 2.87
C LEU A 29 -17.65 1.04 3.68
N ALA A 30 -17.17 1.29 4.89
CA ALA A 30 -16.58 0.27 5.74
C ALA A 30 -17.58 -0.88 6.00
N GLY A 31 -17.06 -2.12 5.98
CA GLY A 31 -17.86 -3.33 6.19
C GLY A 31 -18.64 -3.83 4.96
N ARG A 32 -18.68 -3.06 3.87
CA ARG A 32 -19.26 -3.52 2.59
C ARG A 32 -18.23 -4.29 1.77
N SER A 33 -18.70 -5.24 0.97
CA SER A 33 -17.82 -5.93 0.01
C SER A 33 -17.46 -5.01 -1.15
N TYR A 34 -16.31 -5.27 -1.79
CA TYR A 34 -15.88 -4.53 -2.98
C TYR A 34 -16.91 -4.60 -4.12
N VAL A 35 -17.60 -5.74 -4.27
CA VAL A 35 -18.64 -5.94 -5.30
C VAL A 35 -19.82 -5.02 -5.03
N GLU A 36 -20.32 -4.98 -3.80
CA GLU A 36 -21.44 -4.10 -3.42
C GLU A 36 -21.10 -2.62 -3.62
N ILE A 37 -19.91 -2.19 -3.17
CA ILE A 37 -19.44 -0.81 -3.33
C ILE A 37 -19.42 -0.48 -4.83
N ARG A 38 -18.73 -1.30 -5.63
CA ARG A 38 -18.57 -1.07 -7.08
C ARG A 38 -19.90 -1.08 -7.84
N SER A 39 -20.85 -1.93 -7.46
CA SER A 39 -22.18 -1.96 -8.06
C SER A 39 -23.00 -0.72 -7.71
N SER A 40 -22.86 -0.19 -6.49
CA SER A 40 -23.59 1.01 -6.06
C SER A 40 -22.99 2.32 -6.58
N ASP A 41 -21.67 2.41 -6.62
CA ASP A 41 -20.93 3.55 -7.16
C ASP A 41 -19.59 3.08 -7.74
N PRO A 42 -19.45 2.95 -9.07
CA PRO A 42 -18.20 2.48 -9.67
C PRO A 42 -17.04 3.48 -9.55
N PHE A 43 -17.31 4.74 -9.18
CA PHE A 43 -16.34 5.82 -9.09
C PHE A 43 -16.08 6.29 -7.66
N TRP A 44 -16.55 5.56 -6.65
CA TRP A 44 -16.36 5.84 -5.22
C TRP A 44 -14.92 6.23 -4.85
N TYR A 45 -13.94 5.61 -5.52
CA TYR A 45 -12.52 5.82 -5.28
C TYR A 45 -12.03 7.20 -5.70
N ARG A 46 -12.78 7.99 -6.48
CA ARG A 46 -12.39 9.35 -6.84
C ARG A 46 -12.24 10.23 -5.61
N GLU A 47 -13.01 9.94 -4.56
CA GLU A 47 -12.94 10.62 -3.27
C GLU A 47 -11.54 10.57 -2.63
N TYR A 48 -10.71 9.58 -2.96
CA TYR A 48 -9.31 9.53 -2.54
C TYR A 48 -8.49 10.72 -3.06
N PHE A 49 -8.83 11.27 -4.22
CA PHE A 49 -8.00 12.18 -5.01
C PHE A 49 -8.63 13.55 -5.26
N THR A 50 -9.85 13.78 -4.79
CA THR A 50 -10.61 15.03 -4.95
C THR A 50 -11.04 15.58 -3.59
N ASP A 51 -11.61 16.77 -3.57
CA ASP A 51 -12.18 17.38 -2.35
C ASP A 51 -13.57 16.85 -1.98
N GLU A 52 -14.07 15.84 -2.71
CA GLU A 52 -15.36 15.19 -2.39
C GLU A 52 -15.34 14.58 -0.98
N GLN A 53 -16.46 14.54 -0.28
CA GLN A 53 -16.58 13.90 1.05
C GLN A 53 -17.85 13.07 1.13
N LYS A 54 -18.17 12.35 0.05
CA LYS A 54 -19.43 11.63 -0.08
C LYS A 54 -19.55 10.50 0.94
N TYR A 55 -18.46 9.78 1.18
CA TYR A 55 -18.42 8.63 2.08
C TYR A 55 -17.49 8.83 3.28
N GLY A 56 -16.69 9.90 3.30
CA GLY A 56 -15.71 10.15 4.36
C GLY A 56 -14.47 9.26 4.23
N VAL A 57 -14.03 8.99 3.00
CA VAL A 57 -12.86 8.17 2.72
C VAL A 57 -11.57 8.93 3.04
N GLU A 58 -10.61 8.28 3.68
CA GLU A 58 -9.29 8.87 3.94
C GLU A 58 -8.62 9.29 2.63
N LYS A 59 -8.07 10.51 2.59
CA LYS A 59 -7.44 11.05 1.38
C LYS A 59 -6.14 10.32 1.07
N PHE A 60 -5.88 10.12 -0.22
CA PHE A 60 -4.64 9.48 -0.67
C PHE A 60 -3.40 10.29 -0.29
N SER A 61 -3.53 11.62 -0.22
CA SER A 61 -2.47 12.51 0.27
C SER A 61 -2.10 12.22 1.72
N ASP A 62 -3.10 12.00 2.58
CA ASP A 62 -2.90 11.79 4.01
C ASP A 62 -2.30 10.40 4.26
N LEU A 63 -2.84 9.40 3.54
CA LEU A 63 -2.27 8.05 3.48
C LEU A 63 -0.80 8.08 3.05
N MET A 64 -0.48 8.78 1.95
CA MET A 64 0.88 8.92 1.44
C MET A 64 1.79 9.61 2.45
N GLN A 65 1.33 10.70 3.05
CA GLN A 65 2.10 11.42 4.06
C GLN A 65 2.45 10.52 5.25
N ARG A 66 1.48 9.76 5.80
CA ARG A 66 1.75 8.91 6.98
C ARG A 66 2.71 7.76 6.69
N VAL A 67 2.62 7.13 5.51
CA VAL A 67 3.50 6.01 5.16
C VAL A 67 4.90 6.48 4.77
N VAL A 68 5.03 7.60 4.06
CA VAL A 68 6.32 8.17 3.69
C VAL A 68 7.05 8.62 4.95
N LYS A 69 6.38 9.39 5.82
CA LYS A 69 6.96 9.83 7.09
C LYS A 69 7.49 8.66 7.94
N PHE A 70 6.77 7.54 7.96
CA PHE A 70 7.25 6.36 8.66
C PHE A 70 8.54 5.78 8.04
N VAL A 71 8.65 5.73 6.71
CA VAL A 71 9.90 5.30 6.04
C VAL A 71 11.05 6.26 6.34
N GLU A 72 10.80 7.56 6.34
CA GLU A 72 11.80 8.59 6.68
C GLU A 72 12.32 8.42 8.12
N GLU A 73 11.43 8.13 9.07
CA GLU A 73 11.78 7.86 10.47
C GLU A 73 12.61 6.58 10.60
N LEU A 74 12.25 5.51 9.88
CA LEU A 74 13.05 4.28 9.84
C LEU A 74 14.46 4.53 9.32
N ALA A 75 14.58 5.31 8.25
CA ALA A 75 15.88 5.67 7.68
C ALA A 75 16.70 6.54 8.62
N SER A 76 16.06 7.54 9.26
CA SER A 76 16.68 8.42 10.25
C SER A 76 17.17 7.64 11.48
N ALA A 77 16.46 6.58 11.86
CA ALA A 77 16.85 5.63 12.89
C ALA A 77 17.96 4.64 12.44
N GLY A 78 18.54 4.82 11.24
CA GLY A 78 19.64 4.00 10.73
C GLY A 78 19.23 2.60 10.25
N ARG A 79 17.93 2.33 10.04
CA ARG A 79 17.47 1.03 9.54
C ARG A 79 17.81 0.88 8.06
N ARG A 80 18.56 -0.17 7.71
CA ARG A 80 19.06 -0.41 6.34
C ARG A 80 18.26 -1.44 5.54
N ARG A 81 17.63 -2.38 6.22
CA ARG A 81 16.81 -3.45 5.62
C ARG A 81 15.58 -3.62 6.49
N VAL A 82 14.41 -3.32 5.94
CA VAL A 82 13.14 -3.37 6.64
C VAL A 82 12.14 -4.11 5.75
N VAL A 83 11.36 -5.01 6.36
CA VAL A 83 10.20 -5.62 5.71
C VAL A 83 8.96 -4.94 6.26
N LEU A 84 8.19 -4.33 5.36
CA LEU A 84 6.90 -3.74 5.68
C LEU A 84 5.82 -4.67 5.13
N VAL A 85 4.95 -5.17 6.01
CA VAL A 85 3.80 -5.97 5.63
C VAL A 85 2.55 -5.12 5.80
N THR A 86 1.86 -4.83 4.71
CA THR A 86 0.78 -3.83 4.66
C THR A 86 -0.23 -4.21 3.57
N HIS A 87 -1.03 -3.24 3.12
CA HIS A 87 -2.19 -3.41 2.27
C HIS A 87 -2.04 -2.70 0.92
N LEU A 88 -3.09 -2.72 0.10
CA LEU A 88 -3.05 -2.29 -1.28
C LEU A 88 -2.73 -0.80 -1.40
N GLU A 89 -3.48 0.07 -0.71
CA GLU A 89 -3.32 1.52 -0.90
C GLU A 89 -2.03 2.08 -0.25
N PRO A 90 -1.57 1.63 0.94
CA PRO A 90 -0.24 1.97 1.45
C PRO A 90 0.92 1.64 0.49
N ILE A 91 0.87 0.47 -0.19
CA ILE A 91 1.89 0.10 -1.18
C ILE A 91 1.83 1.06 -2.37
N ARG A 92 0.62 1.35 -2.88
CA ARG A 92 0.44 2.33 -3.97
C ARG A 92 0.91 3.70 -3.58
N ALA A 93 0.70 4.14 -2.35
CA ALA A 93 1.14 5.43 -1.87
C ALA A 93 2.68 5.55 -1.83
N LEU A 94 3.38 4.52 -1.37
CA LEU A 94 4.85 4.48 -1.42
C LEU A 94 5.39 4.43 -2.86
N VAL A 95 4.73 3.67 -3.75
CA VAL A 95 5.05 3.64 -5.18
C VAL A 95 4.81 5.01 -5.82
N ALA A 96 3.70 5.68 -5.49
CA ALA A 96 3.38 7.00 -5.99
C ALA A 96 4.43 8.04 -5.59
N ALA A 97 4.81 8.04 -4.30
CA ALA A 97 5.86 8.89 -3.78
C ALA A 97 7.22 8.63 -4.46
N ALA A 98 7.56 7.36 -4.72
CA ALA A 98 8.80 7.00 -5.41
C ALA A 98 8.83 7.44 -6.89
N LEU A 99 7.68 7.50 -7.55
CA LEU A 99 7.56 7.89 -8.95
C LEU A 99 7.23 9.39 -9.14
N GLY A 100 6.99 10.13 -8.06
CA GLY A 100 6.53 11.52 -8.12
C GLY A 100 5.19 11.68 -8.85
N THR A 101 4.30 10.70 -8.74
CA THR A 101 2.99 10.69 -9.42
C THR A 101 1.83 10.93 -8.44
N HIS A 102 0.74 11.46 -8.97
CA HIS A 102 -0.45 11.83 -8.20
C HIS A 102 -1.73 11.46 -8.96
N GLY A 103 -2.85 11.40 -8.23
CA GLY A 103 -4.18 11.14 -8.79
C GLY A 103 -4.46 9.66 -9.08
N GLU A 104 -5.55 9.42 -9.81
CA GLU A 104 -6.12 8.08 -9.98
C GLU A 104 -5.25 7.12 -10.81
N TRP A 105 -4.28 7.61 -11.59
CA TRP A 105 -3.43 6.80 -12.46
C TRP A 105 -2.63 5.73 -11.70
N ILE A 106 -2.31 5.97 -10.43
CA ILE A 106 -1.63 4.99 -9.57
C ILE A 106 -2.42 3.69 -9.43
N ARG A 107 -3.75 3.74 -9.59
CA ARG A 107 -4.64 2.58 -9.51
C ARG A 107 -4.47 1.61 -10.68
N ARG A 108 -3.79 2.04 -11.77
CA ARG A 108 -3.39 1.16 -12.88
C ARG A 108 -2.25 0.22 -12.49
N ILE A 109 -1.54 0.51 -11.40
CA ILE A 109 -0.55 -0.41 -10.84
C ILE A 109 -1.30 -1.47 -10.04
N ARG A 110 -1.16 -2.71 -10.51
CA ARG A 110 -1.66 -3.90 -9.84
C ARG A 110 -0.71 -4.28 -8.71
N ILE A 111 -1.26 -4.57 -7.54
CA ILE A 111 -0.56 -5.18 -6.41
C ILE A 111 -1.33 -6.46 -6.07
N ASN A 112 -0.67 -7.60 -6.21
CA ASN A 112 -1.24 -8.91 -5.94
C ASN A 112 -1.04 -9.29 -4.47
N ASN A 113 -1.91 -10.17 -3.97
CA ASN A 113 -1.76 -10.73 -2.62
C ASN A 113 -0.41 -11.43 -2.49
N ALA A 114 0.26 -11.21 -1.36
CA ALA A 114 1.59 -11.74 -1.06
C ALA A 114 2.71 -11.37 -2.06
N SER A 115 2.48 -10.38 -2.94
CA SER A 115 3.53 -9.84 -3.81
C SER A 115 4.54 -9.01 -3.03
N ILE A 116 5.73 -8.85 -3.59
CA ILE A 116 6.82 -8.04 -3.04
C ILE A 116 7.04 -6.81 -3.90
N THR A 117 7.10 -5.65 -3.26
CA THR A 117 7.52 -4.37 -3.84
C THR A 117 8.81 -3.94 -3.15
N VAL A 118 9.83 -3.56 -3.92
CA VAL A 118 11.15 -3.18 -3.41
C VAL A 118 11.41 -1.72 -3.67
N LEU A 119 11.64 -0.98 -2.59
CA LEU A 119 11.94 0.44 -2.59
C LEU A 119 13.30 0.69 -1.95
N GLY A 120 14.04 1.66 -2.48
CA GLY A 120 15.19 2.28 -1.83
C GLY A 120 14.80 3.61 -1.21
N TYR A 121 15.47 3.99 -0.14
CA TYR A 121 15.39 5.33 0.41
C TYR A 121 16.79 5.87 0.64
N SER A 122 17.10 7.03 0.05
CA SER A 122 18.39 7.70 0.23
C SER A 122 18.26 9.19 -0.06
N ALA A 123 18.99 10.02 0.69
CA ALA A 123 19.03 11.47 0.47
C ALA A 123 17.64 12.12 0.38
N GLY A 124 16.71 11.69 1.24
CA GLY A 124 15.35 12.27 1.29
C GLY A 124 14.39 11.77 0.21
N SER A 125 14.77 10.77 -0.59
CA SER A 125 13.97 10.33 -1.74
C SER A 125 13.81 8.82 -1.80
N LEU A 126 12.58 8.39 -2.13
CA LEU A 126 12.23 7.02 -2.46
C LEU A 126 12.61 6.69 -3.91
N ARG A 127 13.07 5.47 -4.14
CA ARG A 127 13.31 4.91 -5.49
C ARG A 127 12.62 3.56 -5.62
N LEU A 128 11.94 3.34 -6.73
CA LEU A 128 11.30 2.06 -7.04
C LEU A 128 12.27 1.14 -7.79
N TYR A 129 12.55 -0.04 -7.23
CA TYR A 129 13.37 -1.06 -7.89
C TYR A 129 12.55 -2.21 -8.44
N CYS A 130 11.45 -2.55 -7.79
CA CYS A 130 10.59 -3.64 -8.17
C CYS A 130 9.17 -3.40 -7.67
N VAL A 131 8.18 -3.76 -8.46
CA VAL A 131 6.77 -3.64 -8.09
C VAL A 131 6.05 -4.94 -8.38
N ASN A 132 5.21 -5.37 -7.44
CA ASN A 132 4.30 -6.50 -7.62
C ASN A 132 5.00 -7.80 -8.07
N TRP A 133 6.15 -8.12 -7.47
CA TRP A 133 6.89 -9.34 -7.77
C TRP A 133 6.26 -10.55 -7.10
N LEU A 134 6.08 -11.61 -7.89
CA LEU A 134 5.69 -12.95 -7.45
C LEU A 134 6.63 -13.98 -8.09
N PRO A 135 6.74 -15.19 -7.53
CA PRO A 135 7.32 -16.31 -8.28
C PRO A 135 6.57 -16.52 -9.61
N LEU A 136 7.29 -16.80 -10.70
CA LEU A 136 6.74 -16.91 -12.06
C LEU A 136 5.51 -17.83 -12.18
N LYS A 137 5.50 -18.95 -11.44
CA LYS A 137 4.38 -19.90 -11.40
C LYS A 137 3.07 -19.27 -10.92
N ASP A 138 3.15 -18.32 -9.98
CA ASP A 138 1.99 -17.73 -9.31
C ASP A 138 1.37 -16.57 -10.13
N TYR A 139 2.06 -16.10 -11.19
CA TYR A 139 1.50 -15.09 -12.09
C TYR A 139 0.33 -15.61 -12.92
N SER A 140 0.36 -16.88 -13.33
CA SER A 140 -0.68 -17.49 -14.16
C SER A 140 -2.01 -17.60 -13.42
N GLU A 141 -1.98 -17.96 -12.14
CA GLU A 141 -3.16 -18.06 -11.26
C GLU A 141 -3.73 -16.69 -10.90
N CYS A 142 -2.87 -15.66 -10.84
CA CYS A 142 -3.30 -14.30 -10.59
C CYS A 142 -4.01 -13.64 -11.78
N GLN A 143 -4.02 -14.22 -12.99
CA GLN A 143 -4.56 -13.54 -14.16
C GLN A 143 -6.09 -13.51 -14.22
N GLY A 144 -6.81 -14.38 -13.52
CA GLY A 144 -8.28 -14.32 -13.38
C GLY A 144 -9.01 -13.71 -14.58
N LEU A 145 -8.76 -14.25 -15.78
CA LEU A 145 -9.69 -14.23 -16.90
C LEU A 145 -10.61 -15.45 -16.73
#